data_AF-A0A517NVY7-F1
#
_entry.id   AF-A0A517NVY7-F1
#
_cell.length_a   1.000
_cell.length_b   1.000
_cell.length_c   1.000
_cell.angle_alpha   90.00
_cell.angle_beta   90.00
_cell.angle_gamma   90.00
#
_symmetry.space_group_name_H-M   'P 1'
#
loop_
_entity.id
_entity.type
_entity.pdbx_description
1 polymer ?
#
loop_
_entity_poly.entity_id
_entity_poly.type
_entity_poly.pdbx_seq_one_letter_code
_entity_poly.pdbx_strand_id
1 'polypeptide(L)'
;MKIARIELSSKKYPDLVTYCDIDLVDAIGGGWYPAVKPRTTYAVHVVTIDGKRKMQKLHRLILELRGVECLKHVDHRDGDGLNNCGFNLQPMTHRQNLRGKRVSGSSRFCGVSWNKQSSKWKAEIRNPSGKQLYLGLFHNEVQAAQAYDAAARELYGDQAKINFADHRIDIHDIDATTAVVVFQPNVDSRNVRCREVCDQYARDVAAALVEVFNA
;
A
#
# COMPACT_ATOMS: atom_id res chain seq x y z
N MET A 1 -4.03 -5.93 19.17
CA MET A 1 -3.03 -4.88 18.83
C MET A 1 -3.60 -3.51 19.19
N LYS A 2 -2.89 -2.68 19.98
CA LYS A 2 -3.37 -1.34 20.35
C LYS A 2 -2.88 -0.29 19.34
N ILE A 3 -3.80 0.50 18.81
CA ILE A 3 -3.50 1.61 17.89
C ILE A 3 -3.44 2.91 18.70
N ALA A 4 -2.41 3.71 18.47
CA ALA A 4 -2.22 5.03 19.05
C ALA A 4 -2.54 6.13 18.02
N ARG A 5 -3.23 7.18 18.47
CA ARG A 5 -3.36 8.46 17.78
C ARG A 5 -2.26 9.39 18.26
N ILE A 6 -1.41 9.86 17.35
CA ILE A 6 -0.23 10.68 17.68
C ILE A 6 -0.37 12.03 16.98
N GLU A 7 -0.27 13.09 17.76
CA GLU A 7 -0.32 14.46 17.23
C GLU A 7 0.99 14.83 16.56
N LEU A 8 0.89 15.42 15.36
CA LEU A 8 2.06 15.88 14.63
C LEU A 8 2.38 17.33 15.03
N SER A 9 3.60 17.56 15.47
CA SER A 9 4.08 18.86 15.93
C SER A 9 4.20 19.83 14.75
N SER A 10 3.17 20.65 14.50
CA SER A 10 3.18 21.66 13.45
C SER A 10 2.32 22.86 13.78
N LYS A 11 2.92 24.06 13.77
CA LYS A 11 2.14 25.31 13.89
C LYS A 11 1.24 25.56 12.68
N LYS A 12 1.66 25.09 11.50
CA LYS A 12 0.93 25.30 10.24
C LYS A 12 -0.22 24.32 10.06
N TYR A 13 -0.08 23.11 10.62
CA TYR A 13 -1.06 22.03 10.50
C TYR A 13 -1.30 21.39 11.87
N PRO A 14 -1.91 22.13 12.83
CA PRO A 14 -2.03 21.70 14.22
C PRO A 14 -2.93 20.47 14.40
N ASP A 15 -3.87 20.25 13.48
CA ASP A 15 -4.87 19.17 13.60
C ASP A 15 -4.41 17.84 12.97
N LEU A 16 -3.23 17.82 12.34
CA LEU A 16 -2.75 16.59 11.70
C LEU A 16 -2.29 15.58 12.73
N VAL A 17 -2.79 14.36 12.57
CA VAL A 17 -2.42 13.21 13.40
C VAL A 17 -1.98 12.05 12.54
N THR A 18 -1.21 11.16 13.15
CA THR A 18 -0.86 9.87 12.57
C THR A 18 -1.34 8.74 13.45
N TYR A 19 -1.71 7.62 12.84
CA TYR A 19 -2.09 6.39 13.53
C TYR A 19 -0.99 5.35 13.38
N CYS A 20 -0.66 4.64 14.46
CA CYS A 20 0.36 3.61 14.47
C CYS A 20 0.13 2.62 15.61
N ASP A 21 0.72 1.43 15.52
CA ASP A 21 0.75 0.46 16.62
C ASP A 21 1.55 1.04 17.80
N ILE A 22 0.94 1.07 18.98
CA ILE A 22 1.44 1.82 20.15
C ILE A 22 2.86 1.41 20.54
N ASP A 23 3.15 0.11 20.55
CA ASP A 23 4.41 -0.47 21.01
C ASP A 23 5.60 -0.05 20.12
N LEU A 24 5.35 0.33 18.87
CA LEU A 24 6.39 0.72 17.91
C LEU A 24 6.76 2.20 18.02
N VAL A 25 5.81 3.06 18.39
CA VAL A 25 6.06 4.50 18.47
C VAL A 25 6.91 4.84 19.68
N ASP A 26 6.63 4.20 20.82
CA ASP A 26 7.40 4.37 22.04
C ASP A 26 8.85 3.91 21.86
N ALA A 27 9.06 2.84 21.09
CA ALA A 27 10.39 2.33 20.76
C ALA A 27 11.21 3.30 19.86
N ILE A 28 10.57 4.00 18.92
CA ILE A 28 11.25 4.98 18.05
C ILE A 28 11.56 6.27 18.82
N GLY A 29 10.62 6.75 19.62
CA GLY A 29 10.72 7.99 20.37
C GLY A 29 10.82 9.26 19.49
N GLY A 30 10.83 10.41 20.16
CA GLY A 30 10.99 11.73 19.52
C GLY A 30 9.70 12.35 18.98
N GLY A 31 9.81 13.60 18.52
CA GLY A 31 8.70 14.36 17.97
C GLY A 31 8.43 14.05 16.50
N TRP A 32 7.15 13.92 16.15
CA TRP A 32 6.68 13.68 14.79
C TRP A 32 6.18 14.96 14.13
N TYR A 33 6.40 15.10 12.83
CA TYR A 33 6.09 16.29 12.04
C TYR A 33 5.41 15.90 10.72
N PRO A 34 4.52 16.73 10.16
CA PRO A 34 3.91 16.44 8.86
C PRO A 34 4.81 16.91 7.70
N ALA A 35 5.13 15.98 6.80
CA ALA A 35 5.73 16.26 5.50
C ALA A 35 4.64 16.29 4.42
N VAL A 36 3.95 17.43 4.28
CA VAL A 36 2.84 17.62 3.34
C VAL A 36 3.35 17.71 1.89
N LYS A 37 2.75 16.91 1.00
CA LYS A 37 2.97 16.93 -0.46
C LYS A 37 1.61 17.12 -1.17
N PRO A 38 1.59 17.48 -2.46
CA PRO A 38 0.33 17.75 -3.18
C PRO A 38 -0.68 16.57 -3.22
N ARG A 39 -0.22 15.33 -3.00
CA ARG A 39 -1.06 14.12 -3.10
C ARG A 39 -1.07 13.25 -1.84
N THR A 40 -0.25 13.58 -0.84
CA THR A 40 -0.09 12.74 0.36
C THR A 40 0.67 13.52 1.43
N THR A 41 0.42 13.21 2.68
CA THR A 41 1.17 13.73 3.82
C THR A 41 1.80 12.57 4.56
N TYR A 42 3.06 12.70 4.96
CA TYR A 42 3.73 11.67 5.74
C TYR A 42 4.06 12.17 7.14
N ALA A 43 3.97 11.29 8.14
CA ALA A 43 4.60 11.50 9.42
C ALA A 43 6.11 11.27 9.30
N VAL A 44 6.90 12.26 9.70
CA VAL A 44 8.36 12.21 9.67
C VAL A 44 8.94 12.64 11.00
N HIS A 45 10.10 12.09 11.35
CA HIS A 45 10.93 12.63 12.42
C HIS A 45 12.30 12.98 11.85
N VAL A 46 12.97 13.92 12.50
CA VAL A 46 14.30 14.37 12.11
C VAL A 46 15.29 13.97 13.19
N VAL A 47 16.22 13.12 12.84
CA VAL A 47 17.27 12.62 13.72
C VAL A 47 18.63 13.05 13.20
N THR A 48 19.62 13.13 14.08
CA THR A 48 21.01 13.36 13.70
C THR A 48 21.74 12.04 13.74
N ILE A 49 22.22 11.57 12.59
CA ILE A 49 22.97 10.33 12.44
C ILE A 49 24.32 10.69 11.80
N ASP A 50 25.43 10.31 12.43
CA ASP A 50 26.79 10.62 12.00
C ASP A 50 27.04 12.13 11.79
N GLY A 51 26.51 12.96 12.69
CA GLY A 51 26.59 14.42 12.59
C GLY A 51 25.75 15.04 11.48
N LYS A 52 24.98 14.24 10.72
CA LYS A 52 24.11 14.71 9.64
C LYS A 52 22.65 14.58 10.04
N ARG A 53 21.88 15.65 9.86
CA ARG A 53 20.42 15.61 10.02
C ARG A 53 19.82 14.77 8.90
N LYS A 54 19.08 13.72 9.28
CA LYS A 54 18.33 12.85 8.37
C LYS A 54 16.85 12.92 8.73
N MET A 55 16.02 13.03 7.69
CA MET A 55 14.58 12.89 7.82
C MET A 55 14.22 11.43 7.55
N GLN A 56 13.58 10.79 8.53
CA GLN A 56 13.06 9.43 8.38
C GLN A 56 11.53 9.47 8.46
N LYS A 57 10.88 8.57 7.72
CA LYS A 57 9.41 8.46 7.67
C LYS A 57 8.95 7.36 8.61
N LEU A 58 7.88 7.62 9.36
CA LEU A 58 7.35 6.68 10.36
C LEU A 58 7.08 5.29 9.77
N HIS A 59 6.34 5.19 8.66
CA HIS A 59 6.06 3.91 7.99
C HIS A 59 7.29 3.07 7.62
N ARG A 60 8.48 3.68 7.44
CA ARG A 60 9.70 2.92 7.13
C ARG A 60 10.28 2.30 8.40
N LEU A 61 10.35 3.10 9.45
CA LEU A 61 10.89 2.69 10.74
C LEU A 61 10.07 1.58 11.38
N ILE A 62 8.74 1.63 11.25
CA ILE A 62 7.83 0.58 11.70
C ILE A 62 8.18 -0.77 11.08
N LEU A 63 8.47 -0.79 9.78
CA LEU A 63 8.83 -2.03 9.11
C LEU A 63 10.24 -2.49 9.46
N GLU A 64 11.19 -1.55 9.62
CA GLU A 64 12.55 -1.86 10.11
C GLU A 64 12.51 -2.49 11.51
N LEU A 65 11.73 -1.95 12.44
CA LEU A 65 11.56 -2.49 13.80
C LEU A 65 10.92 -3.87 13.83
N ARG A 66 10.14 -4.21 12.80
CA ARG A 66 9.52 -5.53 12.63
C ARG A 66 10.43 -6.54 11.96
N GLY A 67 11.70 -6.19 11.73
CA GLY A 67 12.65 -7.05 11.03
C GLY A 67 12.38 -7.18 9.54
N VAL A 68 11.41 -6.45 8.99
CA VAL A 68 11.16 -6.40 7.55
C VAL A 68 12.22 -5.49 6.94
N GLU A 69 13.33 -6.06 6.46
CA GLU A 69 14.32 -5.34 5.67
C GLU A 69 13.66 -4.86 4.37
N CYS A 70 13.11 -3.65 4.40
CA CYS A 70 12.27 -3.14 3.33
C CYS A 70 13.09 -2.60 2.17
N LEU A 71 12.77 -3.13 1.00
CA LEU A 71 12.95 -2.49 -0.30
C LEU A 71 12.56 -0.99 -0.20
N LYS A 72 13.21 -0.12 -0.98
CA LYS A 72 13.11 1.36 -0.92
C LYS A 72 11.69 1.98 -0.87
N HIS A 73 10.62 1.21 -1.06
CA HIS A 73 9.23 1.66 -1.15
C HIS A 73 8.29 0.90 -0.20
N VAL A 74 7.42 1.67 0.46
CA VAL A 74 6.34 1.20 1.32
C VAL A 74 5.07 1.87 0.83
N ASP A 75 4.04 1.08 0.56
CA ASP A 75 2.73 1.54 0.14
C ASP A 75 1.79 1.57 1.35
N HIS A 76 0.83 2.51 1.34
CA HIS A 76 -0.26 2.55 2.31
C HIS A 76 -1.50 2.06 1.57
N ARG A 77 -2.13 0.97 2.02
CA ARG A 77 -3.23 0.34 1.28
C ARG A 77 -4.41 1.29 1.07
N ASP A 78 -4.71 2.13 2.05
CA ASP A 78 -5.74 3.17 2.00
C ASP A 78 -5.33 4.45 1.26
N GLY A 79 -4.05 4.57 0.86
CA GLY A 79 -3.48 5.77 0.25
C GLY A 79 -3.26 6.94 1.22
N ASP A 80 -3.57 6.79 2.51
CA ASP A 80 -3.32 7.79 3.54
C ASP A 80 -1.92 7.60 4.14
N GLY A 81 -1.02 8.54 3.84
CA GLY A 81 0.36 8.52 4.36
C GLY A 81 0.48 8.80 5.87
N LEU A 82 -0.62 9.11 6.54
CA LEU A 82 -0.71 9.30 7.98
C LEU A 82 -1.28 8.07 8.72
N ASN A 83 -1.86 7.09 8.02
CA ASN A 83 -2.20 5.81 8.61
C ASN A 83 -1.00 4.85 8.55
N ASN A 84 -0.13 4.94 9.56
CA ASN A 84 1.08 4.14 9.67
C ASN A 84 0.83 2.84 10.44
N CYS A 85 -0.42 2.43 10.69
CA CYS A 85 -0.72 1.16 11.34
C CYS A 85 -0.16 0.01 10.52
N GLY A 86 0.37 -0.99 11.20
CA GLY A 86 1.06 -2.10 10.56
C GLY A 86 0.31 -2.74 9.41
N PHE A 87 -0.94 -3.13 9.65
CA PHE A 87 -1.77 -3.79 8.65
C PHE A 87 -1.97 -2.95 7.37
N ASN A 88 -1.89 -1.61 7.49
CA ASN A 88 -2.03 -0.69 6.37
C ASN A 88 -0.74 -0.54 5.55
N LEU A 89 0.40 -0.95 6.10
CA LEU A 89 1.70 -0.84 5.44
C LEU A 89 2.02 -2.08 4.62
N GLN A 90 2.37 -1.86 3.36
CA GLN A 90 2.77 -2.92 2.45
C GLN A 90 4.21 -2.70 1.94
N PRO A 91 5.16 -3.56 2.32
CA PRO A 91 6.50 -3.52 1.73
C PRO A 91 6.41 -3.89 0.24
N MET A 92 7.00 -3.06 -0.62
CA MET A 92 6.97 -3.27 -2.07
C MET A 92 8.32 -3.02 -2.72
N THR A 93 8.65 -3.78 -3.77
CA THR A 93 9.75 -3.40 -4.67
C THR A 93 9.38 -2.13 -5.44
N HIS A 94 10.37 -1.42 -6.00
CA HIS A 94 10.12 -0.28 -6.88
C HIS A 94 9.20 -0.64 -8.06
N ARG A 95 9.45 -1.79 -8.69
CA ARG A 95 8.63 -2.29 -9.81
C ARG A 95 7.20 -2.57 -9.37
N GLN A 96 7.01 -3.12 -8.17
CA GLN A 96 5.69 -3.41 -7.63
C GLN A 96 4.91 -2.12 -7.35
N ASN A 97 5.55 -1.11 -6.77
CA ASN A 97 4.95 0.20 -6.49
C ASN A 97 4.59 0.98 -7.76
N LEU A 98 5.30 0.75 -8.87
CA LEU A 98 4.98 1.35 -10.16
C LEU A 98 3.80 0.66 -10.89
N ARG A 99 3.34 -0.52 -10.44
CA ARG A 99 2.14 -1.17 -11.00
C ARG A 99 0.90 -0.32 -10.67
N GLY A 100 -0.09 -0.33 -11.56
CA GLY A 100 -1.31 0.48 -11.39
C GLY A 100 -1.08 2.00 -11.42
N LYS A 101 0.17 2.47 -11.48
CA LYS A 101 0.46 3.89 -11.57
C LYS A 101 0.08 4.37 -12.98
N ARG A 102 -0.75 5.40 -13.04
CA ARG A 102 -1.11 6.02 -14.31
C ARG A 102 0.15 6.63 -14.93
N VAL A 103 0.51 6.15 -16.12
CA VAL A 103 1.42 6.84 -17.02
C VAL A 103 0.57 7.87 -17.76
N SER A 104 1.06 9.11 -17.88
CA SER A 104 0.37 10.15 -18.65
C SER A 104 0.02 9.61 -20.04
N GLY A 105 -1.23 9.75 -20.45
CA GLY A 105 -1.73 9.16 -21.69
C GLY A 105 -3.15 9.61 -22.00
N SER A 106 -3.74 8.99 -23.01
CA SER A 106 -5.09 9.31 -23.52
C SER A 106 -6.23 8.88 -22.61
N SER A 107 -5.96 8.14 -21.54
CA SER A 107 -6.95 7.65 -20.58
C SER A 107 -6.72 8.23 -19.18
N ARG A 108 -7.82 8.36 -18.42
CA ARG A 108 -7.76 8.61 -16.98
C ARG A 108 -7.46 7.35 -16.16
N PHE A 109 -7.63 6.16 -16.73
CA PHE A 109 -7.44 4.88 -16.05
C PHE A 109 -6.08 4.24 -16.40
N CYS A 110 -5.47 3.56 -15.43
CA CYS A 110 -4.24 2.79 -15.64
C CYS A 110 -4.50 1.60 -16.57
N GLY A 111 -3.51 1.30 -17.43
CA GLY A 111 -3.58 0.18 -18.36
C GLY A 111 -4.53 0.39 -19.54
N VAL A 112 -5.14 1.57 -19.66
CA VAL A 112 -6.09 1.91 -20.72
C VAL A 112 -5.50 2.98 -21.63
N SER A 113 -5.69 2.83 -22.94
CA SER A 113 -5.24 3.81 -23.94
C SER A 113 -6.16 3.83 -25.17
N TRP A 114 -6.31 4.99 -25.80
CA TRP A 114 -7.05 5.13 -27.05
C TRP A 114 -6.26 4.57 -28.24
N ASN A 115 -6.82 3.58 -28.94
CA ASN A 115 -6.29 3.04 -30.19
C ASN A 115 -6.94 3.76 -31.37
N LYS A 116 -6.19 4.64 -32.05
CA LYS A 116 -6.68 5.45 -33.17
C LYS A 116 -7.08 4.62 -34.39
N GLN A 117 -6.39 3.52 -34.67
CA GLN A 117 -6.62 2.70 -35.86
C GLN A 117 -7.96 1.97 -35.79
N SER A 118 -8.32 1.46 -34.61
CA SER A 118 -9.58 0.77 -34.38
C SER A 118 -10.70 1.67 -33.83
N SER A 119 -10.37 2.91 -33.47
CA SER A 119 -11.27 3.84 -32.75
C SER A 119 -11.92 3.19 -31.53
N LYS A 120 -11.10 2.47 -30.75
CA LYS A 120 -11.51 1.74 -29.55
C LYS A 120 -10.52 1.96 -28.40
N TRP A 121 -10.99 1.75 -27.18
CA TRP A 121 -10.17 1.75 -25.97
C TRP A 121 -9.45 0.41 -25.81
N LYS A 122 -8.13 0.43 -25.79
CA LYS A 122 -7.29 -0.76 -25.56
C LYS A 122 -7.02 -0.90 -24.07
N ALA A 123 -7.21 -2.11 -23.54
CA ALA A 123 -6.74 -2.49 -22.19
C ALA A 123 -5.53 -3.43 -22.28
N GLU A 124 -4.53 -3.19 -21.44
CA GLU A 124 -3.33 -4.01 -21.38
C GLU A 124 -2.71 -4.00 -19.97
N ILE A 125 -2.11 -5.12 -19.58
CA ILE A 125 -1.48 -5.28 -18.27
C ILE A 125 -0.15 -5.99 -18.41
N ARG A 126 0.85 -5.58 -17.64
CA ARG A 126 2.10 -6.34 -17.54
C ARG A 126 1.92 -7.42 -16.49
N ASN A 127 2.33 -8.65 -16.75
CA ASN A 127 2.26 -9.76 -15.79
C ASN A 127 3.51 -9.81 -14.85
N PRO A 128 3.55 -10.72 -13.86
CA PRO A 128 4.71 -10.88 -12.98
C PRO A 128 6.03 -11.17 -13.71
N SER A 129 6.01 -11.95 -14.80
CA SER A 129 7.22 -12.22 -15.60
C SER A 129 7.69 -11.01 -16.43
N GLY A 130 6.89 -9.95 -16.49
CA GLY A 130 7.23 -8.71 -17.19
C GLY A 130 6.71 -8.62 -18.63
N LYS A 131 5.98 -9.64 -19.10
CA LYS A 131 5.34 -9.66 -20.41
C LYS A 131 4.10 -8.77 -20.41
N GLN A 132 3.94 -7.98 -21.46
CA GLN A 132 2.72 -7.21 -21.70
C GLN A 132 1.62 -8.15 -22.24
N LEU A 133 0.48 -8.17 -21.58
CA LEU A 133 -0.72 -8.91 -21.96
C LEU A 133 -1.75 -7.93 -22.53
N TYR A 134 -2.27 -8.25 -23.71
CA TYR A 134 -3.37 -7.53 -24.32
C TYR A 134 -4.68 -8.11 -23.79
N LEU A 135 -5.54 -7.25 -23.23
CA LEU A 135 -6.79 -7.65 -22.60
C LEU A 135 -8.01 -7.42 -23.51
N GLY A 136 -7.85 -6.61 -24.56
CA GLY A 136 -8.91 -6.38 -25.54
C GLY A 136 -9.00 -4.94 -26.04
N LEU A 137 -9.97 -4.76 -26.95
CA LEU A 137 -10.43 -3.46 -27.44
C LEU A 137 -11.90 -3.30 -27.08
N PHE A 138 -12.24 -2.17 -26.49
CA PHE A 138 -13.54 -1.87 -25.90
C PHE A 138 -14.10 -0.58 -26.50
N HIS A 139 -15.42 -0.46 -26.55
CA HIS A 139 -16.06 0.77 -27.01
C HIS A 139 -16.01 1.88 -25.96
N ASN A 140 -15.96 1.51 -24.68
CA ASN A 140 -15.96 2.44 -23.55
C ASN A 140 -14.63 2.37 -22.76
N GLU A 141 -14.12 3.54 -22.37
CA GLU A 141 -12.94 3.73 -21.53
C GLU A 141 -13.06 2.96 -20.19
N VAL A 142 -14.25 3.02 -19.59
CA VAL A 142 -14.60 2.37 -18.32
C VAL A 142 -14.58 0.85 -18.45
N GLN A 143 -15.11 0.30 -19.55
CA GLN A 143 -15.08 -1.14 -19.79
C GLN A 143 -13.66 -1.68 -19.94
N ALA A 144 -12.80 -0.93 -20.65
CA ALA A 144 -11.38 -1.25 -20.73
C ALA A 144 -10.71 -1.24 -19.34
N ALA A 145 -11.07 -0.28 -18.48
CA ALA A 145 -10.56 -0.19 -17.12
C ALA A 145 -11.06 -1.34 -16.23
N GLN A 146 -12.32 -1.77 -16.37
CA GLN A 146 -12.86 -2.95 -15.67
C GLN A 146 -12.15 -4.24 -16.09
N ALA A 147 -11.85 -4.40 -17.39
CA ALA A 147 -11.07 -5.54 -17.87
C ALA A 147 -9.65 -5.54 -17.29
N TYR A 148 -9.02 -4.36 -17.16
CA TYR A 148 -7.75 -4.23 -16.46
C TYR A 148 -7.86 -4.65 -14.99
N ASP A 149 -8.89 -4.19 -14.27
CA ASP A 149 -9.07 -4.49 -12.85
C ASP A 149 -9.32 -5.98 -12.59
N ALA A 150 -10.08 -6.64 -13.46
CA ALA A 150 -10.29 -8.09 -13.40
C ALA A 150 -8.96 -8.84 -13.59
N ALA A 151 -8.20 -8.50 -14.63
CA ALA A 151 -6.90 -9.12 -14.88
C ALA A 151 -5.87 -8.80 -13.77
N ALA A 152 -5.93 -7.61 -13.19
CA ALA A 152 -5.07 -7.22 -12.07
C ALA A 152 -5.36 -8.08 -10.83
N ARG A 153 -6.64 -8.28 -10.48
CA ARG A 153 -7.05 -9.18 -9.38
C ARG A 153 -6.57 -10.60 -9.63
N GLU A 154 -6.74 -11.13 -10.84
CA GLU A 154 -6.30 -12.49 -11.19
C GLU A 154 -4.77 -12.66 -11.08
N LEU A 155 -3.99 -11.67 -11.58
CA LEU A 155 -2.53 -11.77 -11.62
C LEU A 155 -1.84 -11.44 -10.30
N TYR A 156 -2.48 -10.63 -9.45
CA TYR A 156 -1.83 -10.02 -8.27
C TYR A 156 -2.58 -10.23 -6.95
N GLY A 157 -3.78 -10.81 -6.98
CA GLY A 157 -4.60 -11.03 -5.78
C GLY A 157 -4.78 -9.76 -4.98
N ASP A 158 -4.54 -9.84 -3.68
CA ASP A 158 -4.69 -8.74 -2.72
C ASP A 158 -3.76 -7.54 -2.98
N GLN A 159 -2.72 -7.73 -3.80
CA GLN A 159 -1.80 -6.65 -4.18
C GLN A 159 -2.18 -5.96 -5.49
N ALA A 160 -3.35 -6.30 -6.04
CA ALA A 160 -3.85 -5.69 -7.26
C ALA A 160 -4.12 -4.21 -7.06
N LYS A 161 -3.39 -3.37 -7.79
CA LYS A 161 -3.70 -1.94 -7.91
C LYS A 161 -4.70 -1.76 -9.03
N ILE A 162 -5.97 -1.57 -8.65
CA ILE A 162 -7.13 -1.46 -9.55
C ILE A 162 -7.58 0.00 -9.72
N ASN A 163 -8.31 0.27 -10.80
CA ASN A 163 -8.84 1.58 -11.16
C ASN A 163 -10.10 1.95 -10.38
N PHE A 164 -10.97 0.98 -10.15
CA PHE A 164 -12.18 1.12 -9.36
C PHE A 164 -11.97 0.33 -8.07
N ALA A 165 -11.78 1.04 -6.95
CA ALA A 165 -11.93 0.40 -5.65
C ALA A 165 -13.35 -0.19 -5.61
N ASP A 166 -13.48 -1.48 -5.27
CA ASP A 166 -14.79 -2.01 -4.91
C ASP A 166 -15.39 -1.04 -3.90
N HIS A 167 -16.64 -0.64 -4.15
CA HIS A 167 -17.37 0.25 -3.25
C HIS A 167 -17.10 -0.19 -1.83
N ARG A 168 -16.40 0.67 -1.07
CA ARG A 168 -16.15 0.63 0.37
C ARG A 168 -16.57 -0.70 0.97
N ILE A 169 -15.61 -1.58 1.23
CA ILE A 169 -15.76 -2.38 2.44
C ILE A 169 -15.77 -1.36 3.57
N ASP A 170 -16.96 -0.93 3.96
CA ASP A 170 -17.17 -0.23 5.20
C ASP A 170 -16.70 -1.23 6.26
N ILE A 171 -15.76 -0.81 7.09
CA ILE A 171 -15.20 -1.60 8.21
C ILE A 171 -16.28 -2.11 9.18
N HIS A 172 -17.51 -1.64 9.03
CA HIS A 172 -18.71 -2.08 9.74
C HIS A 172 -19.36 -3.35 9.15
N ASP A 173 -19.02 -3.74 7.92
CA ASP A 173 -19.64 -4.88 7.21
C ASP A 173 -18.70 -6.10 7.04
N ILE A 174 -17.51 -6.08 7.68
CA ILE A 174 -16.57 -7.21 7.65
C ILE A 174 -16.92 -8.22 8.74
N ASP A 175 -17.34 -9.42 8.36
CA ASP A 175 -17.41 -10.56 9.26
C ASP A 175 -16.05 -11.28 9.40
N ALA A 176 -15.91 -12.08 10.47
CA ALA A 176 -14.67 -12.80 10.78
C ALA A 176 -14.21 -13.77 9.67
N THR A 177 -15.12 -14.19 8.78
CA THR A 177 -14.82 -15.09 7.65
C THR A 177 -14.09 -14.35 6.53
N THR A 178 -14.42 -13.07 6.33
CA THR A 178 -13.87 -12.23 5.25
C THR A 178 -12.46 -11.71 5.58
N ALA A 179 -12.10 -11.60 6.85
CA ALA A 179 -10.78 -11.13 7.31
C ALA A 179 -9.62 -12.08 6.96
N VAL A 180 -9.89 -13.39 6.79
CA VAL A 180 -8.86 -14.42 6.58
C VAL A 180 -8.33 -14.44 5.14
N VAL A 181 -9.08 -13.90 4.17
CA VAL A 181 -8.74 -13.97 2.73
C VAL A 181 -7.80 -12.84 2.29
N VAL A 182 -7.74 -11.72 3.02
CA VAL A 182 -7.05 -10.46 2.63
C VAL A 182 -5.56 -10.43 3.04
N PHE A 183 -5.08 -11.46 3.75
CA PHE A 183 -3.79 -11.47 4.44
C PHE A 183 -2.87 -12.63 4.04
N GLN A 184 -2.79 -12.98 2.74
CA GLN A 184 -1.72 -13.87 2.28
C GLN A 184 -0.54 -13.08 1.68
N PRO A 185 0.66 -13.12 2.30
CA PRO A 185 1.85 -12.47 1.76
C PRO A 185 2.39 -13.31 0.59
N ASN A 186 2.43 -12.74 -0.60
CA ASN A 186 3.12 -13.37 -1.74
C ASN A 186 4.45 -12.65 -2.01
N VAL A 187 5.54 -13.32 -1.63
CA VAL A 187 6.91 -12.82 -1.56
C VAL A 187 7.69 -13.24 -2.81
N ASP A 188 8.50 -12.34 -3.36
CA ASP A 188 9.38 -12.61 -4.52
C ASP A 188 10.21 -13.87 -4.23
N SER A 189 10.01 -14.92 -5.03
CA SER A 189 10.52 -16.28 -4.81
C SER A 189 12.05 -16.40 -4.84
N ARG A 190 12.76 -15.28 -4.98
CA ARG A 190 14.21 -15.19 -5.16
C ARG A 190 14.95 -14.74 -3.90
N ASN A 191 14.27 -14.39 -2.80
CA ASN A 191 14.92 -14.02 -1.53
C ASN A 191 14.27 -14.73 -0.33
N VAL A 192 14.91 -15.81 0.13
CA VAL A 192 14.41 -16.69 1.22
C VAL A 192 14.23 -15.95 2.54
N ARG A 193 15.12 -15.00 2.88
CA ARG A 193 15.05 -14.25 4.13
C ARG A 193 13.89 -13.25 4.17
N CYS A 194 13.55 -12.65 3.03
CA CYS A 194 12.36 -11.79 2.90
C CYS A 194 11.07 -12.60 3.04
N ARG A 195 11.08 -13.87 2.60
CA ARG A 195 9.93 -14.79 2.69
C ARG A 195 9.57 -15.11 4.13
N GLU A 196 10.52 -15.59 4.92
CA GLU A 196 10.26 -15.99 6.32
C GLU A 196 9.71 -14.85 7.17
N VAL A 197 10.22 -13.62 6.97
CA VAL A 197 9.78 -12.44 7.73
C VAL A 197 8.39 -11.96 7.28
N CYS A 198 8.09 -11.95 5.97
CA CYS A 198 6.75 -11.58 5.49
C CYS A 198 5.70 -12.61 5.90
N ASP A 199 6.05 -13.90 5.88
CA ASP A 199 5.17 -14.99 6.30
C ASP A 199 4.90 -14.92 7.82
N GLN A 200 5.91 -14.62 8.63
CA GLN A 200 5.73 -14.41 10.06
C GLN A 200 4.85 -13.19 10.33
N TYR A 201 5.10 -12.07 9.65
CA TYR A 201 4.33 -10.85 9.81
C TYR A 201 2.84 -11.04 9.45
N ALA A 202 2.53 -11.76 8.37
CA ALA A 202 1.13 -12.04 8.03
C ALA A 202 0.46 -13.00 9.02
N ARG A 203 1.19 -13.98 9.57
CA ARG A 203 0.69 -14.83 10.66
C ARG A 203 0.39 -14.01 11.90
N ASP A 204 1.27 -13.09 12.27
CA ASP A 204 1.11 -12.24 13.45
C ASP A 204 -0.09 -11.28 13.28
N VAL A 205 -0.27 -10.72 12.08
CA VAL A 205 -1.45 -9.88 11.77
C VAL A 205 -2.74 -10.71 11.75
N ALA A 206 -2.73 -11.91 11.16
CA ALA A 206 -3.88 -12.80 11.16
C ALA A 206 -4.27 -13.25 12.59
N ALA A 207 -3.29 -13.60 13.43
CA ALA A 207 -3.52 -13.93 14.83
C ALA A 207 -4.08 -12.73 15.62
N ALA A 208 -3.52 -11.53 15.41
CA ALA A 208 -4.00 -10.31 16.05
C ALA A 208 -5.42 -9.92 15.64
N LEU A 209 -5.85 -10.24 14.41
CA LEU A 209 -7.22 -10.03 13.95
C LEU A 209 -8.18 -11.03 14.59
N VAL A 210 -7.79 -12.31 14.71
CA VAL A 210 -8.61 -13.35 15.36
C VAL A 210 -8.88 -13.01 16.83
N GLU A 211 -7.94 -12.43 17.56
CA GLU A 211 -8.17 -12.00 18.96
C GLU A 211 -9.12 -10.80 19.07
N VAL A 212 -9.12 -9.88 18.10
CA VAL A 212 -10.01 -8.71 18.08
C VAL A 212 -11.46 -9.09 17.78
N PHE A 213 -11.70 -10.13 16.98
CA PHE A 213 -13.05 -10.58 16.63
C PHE A 213 -13.66 -11.59 17.62
N ASN A 214 -12.87 -12.20 18.51
CA ASN A 214 -13.33 -13.18 19.50
C ASN A 214 -13.40 -12.62 20.94
N ALA A 215 -13.20 -11.31 21.12
CA ALA A 215 -13.34 -10.58 22.39
C ALA A 215 -14.57 -9.69 22.37
#